data_AF-A0A376TVP9-F1
#
_entry.id   AF-A0A376TVP9-F1
#
_cell.length_a   1.000
_cell.length_b   1.000
_cell.length_c   1.000
_cell.angle_alpha   90.00
_cell.angle_beta   90.00
_cell.angle_gamma   90.00
#
_symmetry.space_group_name_H-M   'P 1'
#
loop_
_entity.id
_entity.type
_entity.pdbx_description
1 polymer ?
#
loop_
_entity_poly.entity_id
_entity_poly.type
_entity_poly.pdbx_seq_one_letter_code
_entity_poly.pdbx_strand_id
1 'polypeptide(L)'
;MVAYAMGGDLDQLAANYNVTRLTVTPADNDAVPPVAAVMESDEALRLRVPAAFEGLSVAGPTAAYEFHARSADGRVADASATSPHLQRWC
;
A
#
# COMPACT_ATOMS: atom_id res chain seq x y z
N MET A 1 1.36 8.06 -17.24
CA MET A 1 1.96 6.86 -16.59
C MET A 1 1.91 7.06 -15.08
N VAL A 2 1.75 6.00 -14.27
CA VAL A 2 1.34 6.02 -12.84
C VAL A 2 1.77 7.25 -12.02
N ALA A 3 3.02 7.71 -12.17
CA ALA A 3 3.55 8.93 -11.53
C ALA A 3 2.66 10.20 -11.63
N TYR A 4 1.82 10.33 -12.67
CA TYR A 4 0.95 11.49 -12.89
C TYR A 4 -0.55 11.18 -12.89
N ALA A 5 -0.95 9.90 -12.83
CA ALA A 5 -2.37 9.50 -12.87
C ALA A 5 -3.07 9.83 -11.54
N MET A 6 -4.25 10.43 -11.57
CA MET A 6 -5.01 10.87 -10.38
C MET A 6 -6.40 10.24 -10.37
N GLY A 7 -6.99 10.08 -9.18
CA GLY A 7 -8.35 9.58 -9.00
C GLY A 7 -8.62 8.26 -9.73
N GLY A 8 -9.72 8.21 -10.48
CA GLY A 8 -10.18 6.99 -11.15
C GLY A 8 -9.22 6.40 -12.19
N ASP A 9 -8.40 7.23 -12.84
CA ASP A 9 -7.37 6.72 -13.78
C ASP A 9 -6.29 5.94 -13.04
N LEU A 10 -5.93 6.38 -11.84
CA LEU A 10 -4.98 5.68 -10.99
C LEU A 10 -5.56 4.38 -10.46
N ASP A 11 -6.85 4.37 -10.10
CA ASP A 11 -7.54 3.17 -9.63
C ASP A 11 -7.60 2.10 -10.72
N GLN A 12 -7.84 2.48 -11.98
CA GLN A 12 -7.82 1.54 -13.11
C GLN A 12 -6.41 0.99 -13.38
N LEU A 13 -5.37 1.82 -13.28
CA LEU A 13 -4.00 1.36 -13.40
C LEU A 13 -3.59 0.43 -12.24
N ALA A 14 -4.04 0.72 -11.02
CA ALA A 14 -3.79 -0.10 -9.85
C ALA A 14 -4.49 -1.47 -9.96
N ALA A 15 -5.71 -1.51 -10.47
CA ALA A 15 -6.47 -2.73 -10.70
C ALA A 15 -5.75 -3.72 -11.63
N ASN A 16 -5.00 -3.22 -12.63
CA ASN A 16 -4.18 -4.08 -13.51
C ASN A 16 -3.08 -4.85 -12.77
N TYR A 17 -2.64 -4.34 -11.62
CA TYR A 17 -1.62 -4.97 -10.77
C TYR A 17 -2.22 -5.61 -9.52
N ASN A 18 -3.54 -5.84 -9.52
CA ASN A 18 -4.27 -6.43 -8.40
C ASN A 18 -4.12 -5.62 -7.09
N VAL A 19 -3.90 -4.31 -7.21
CA VAL A 19 -3.86 -3.35 -6.10
C VAL A 19 -5.16 -2.55 -6.11
N THR A 20 -5.82 -2.50 -4.95
CA THR A 20 -7.01 -1.67 -4.75
C THR A 20 -6.74 -0.58 -3.72
N ARG A 21 -7.49 0.52 -3.85
CA ARG A 21 -7.46 1.62 -2.90
C ARG A 21 -7.99 1.15 -1.55
N LEU A 22 -7.19 1.35 -0.50
CA LEU A 22 -7.54 0.92 0.85
C LEU A 22 -8.45 1.95 1.54
N THR A 23 -9.32 1.47 2.41
CA THR A 23 -10.11 2.32 3.32
C THR A 23 -9.32 2.54 4.61
N VAL A 24 -9.03 3.79 4.94
CA VAL A 24 -8.30 4.17 6.17
C VAL A 24 -9.25 4.28 7.35
N THR A 25 -10.39 4.94 7.15
CA THR A 25 -11.47 5.05 8.15
C THR A 25 -12.79 4.66 7.49
N PRO A 26 -13.53 3.67 8.01
CA PRO A 26 -14.82 3.29 7.46
C PRO A 26 -15.82 4.45 7.59
N ALA A 27 -16.82 4.47 6.71
CA ALA A 27 -17.91 5.44 6.82
C ALA A 27 -18.73 5.15 8.09
N ASP A 28 -19.07 6.21 8.82
CA ASP A 28 -19.99 6.15 9.95
C ASP A 28 -21.30 6.84 9.53
N ASN A 29 -22.32 6.02 9.27
CA ASN A 29 -23.66 6.49 8.89
C ASN A 29 -24.57 6.71 10.11
N ASP A 30 -24.15 6.28 11.30
CA ASP A 30 -24.90 6.44 12.54
C ASP A 30 -24.55 7.77 13.24
N ALA A 31 -23.39 8.35 12.92
CA ALA A 31 -23.04 9.71 13.31
C ALA A 31 -23.94 10.76 12.64
N VAL A 32 -24.31 11.80 13.40
CA VAL A 32 -25.06 12.96 12.91
C VAL A 32 -24.16 14.20 13.05
N PRO A 33 -23.66 14.82 11.97
CA PRO A 33 -23.81 14.47 10.55
C PRO A 33 -23.01 13.21 10.14
N PRO A 34 -23.44 12.49 9.08
CA PRO A 34 -22.75 11.29 8.58
C PRO A 34 -21.29 11.58 8.23
N VAL A 35 -20.39 10.68 8.63
CA VAL A 35 -18.95 10.79 8.34
C VAL A 35 -18.63 9.91 7.13
N ALA A 36 -18.17 10.54 6.05
CA ALA A 36 -17.73 9.83 4.85
C ALA A 36 -16.48 8.98 5.12
N ALA A 37 -16.35 7.85 4.42
CA ALA A 37 -15.16 7.01 4.50
C ALA A 37 -13.92 7.78 4.05
N VAL A 38 -12.85 7.71 4.84
CA VAL A 38 -11.55 8.25 4.46
C VAL A 38 -10.80 7.17 3.70
N MET A 39 -10.59 7.42 2.42
CA MET A 39 -9.86 6.51 1.53
C MET A 39 -8.38 6.88 1.48
N GLU A 40 -7.55 5.91 1.13
CA GLU A 40 -6.13 6.09 0.85
C GLU A 40 -5.89 7.19 -0.20
N SER A 41 -4.85 8.00 -0.01
CA SER A 41 -4.52 9.10 -0.91
C SER A 41 -3.91 8.59 -2.23
N ASP A 42 -4.02 9.40 -3.29
CA ASP A 42 -3.43 9.07 -4.60
C ASP A 42 -1.91 8.92 -4.53
N GLU A 43 -1.25 9.66 -3.64
CA GLU A 43 0.20 9.61 -3.44
C GLU A 43 0.63 8.26 -2.85
N ALA A 44 -0.09 7.76 -1.84
CA ALA A 44 0.15 6.46 -1.25
C ALA A 44 -0.14 5.33 -2.25
N LEU A 45 -1.25 5.42 -2.98
CA LEU A 45 -1.61 4.43 -4.00
C LEU A 45 -0.57 4.38 -5.13
N ARG A 46 -0.04 5.53 -5.58
CA ARG A 46 1.02 5.60 -6.60
C ARG A 46 2.31 4.92 -6.18
N LEU A 47 2.65 4.90 -4.89
CA LEU A 47 3.83 4.19 -4.39
C LEU A 47 3.61 2.68 -4.32
N ARG A 48 2.38 2.24 -4.02
CA ARG A 48 2.04 0.81 -3.92
C ARG A 48 1.92 0.12 -5.28
N VAL A 49 1.44 0.80 -6.31
CA VAL A 49 1.31 0.22 -7.66
C VAL A 49 2.62 -0.37 -8.20
N PRO A 50 3.76 0.34 -8.25
CA PRO A 50 5.03 -0.25 -8.67
C PRO A 50 5.59 -1.26 -7.65
N ALA A 51 5.31 -1.08 -6.36
CA ALA A 51 5.72 -2.04 -5.32
C ALA A 51 4.99 -3.40 -5.43
N ALA A 52 3.88 -3.47 -6.17
CA ALA A 52 3.16 -4.73 -6.42
C ALA A 52 4.04 -5.78 -7.11
N PHE A 53 5.01 -5.36 -7.93
CA PHE A 53 5.96 -6.28 -8.55
C PHE A 53 6.89 -6.96 -7.52
N GLU A 54 7.25 -6.25 -6.45
CA GLU A 54 8.05 -6.81 -5.36
C GLU A 54 7.27 -7.88 -4.59
N GLY A 55 5.95 -7.69 -4.44
CA GLY A 55 5.04 -8.66 -3.83
C GLY A 55 4.80 -9.95 -4.62
N LEU A 56 5.21 -10.03 -5.89
CA LEU A 56 5.16 -11.27 -6.67
C LEU A 56 6.23 -12.27 -6.24
N SER A 57 7.26 -11.81 -5.53
CA SER A 57 8.35 -12.66 -5.09
C SER A 57 8.01 -13.39 -3.78
N VAL A 58 7.89 -14.70 -3.86
CA VAL A 58 7.68 -15.59 -2.70
C VAL A 58 9.01 -15.96 -2.00
N ALA A 59 10.14 -15.59 -2.60
CA ALA A 59 11.48 -15.89 -2.08
C ALA A 59 11.92 -15.02 -0.88
N GLY A 60 11.01 -14.20 -0.34
CA GLY A 60 11.25 -13.35 0.84
C GLY A 60 12.31 -12.24 0.66
N PRO A 61 12.36 -11.49 -0.45
CA PRO A 61 13.14 -10.26 -0.47
C PRO A 61 12.54 -9.25 0.50
N THR A 62 13.38 -8.36 1.03
CA THR A 62 12.96 -7.31 1.97
C THR A 62 11.74 -6.53 1.47
N ALA A 63 11.74 -6.14 0.20
CA ALA A 63 10.66 -5.37 -0.41
C ALA A 63 9.32 -6.13 -0.50
N ALA A 64 9.32 -7.47 -0.58
CA ALA A 64 8.08 -8.25 -0.57
C ALA A 64 7.40 -8.17 0.80
N TYR A 65 8.17 -8.29 1.89
CA TYR A 65 7.64 -8.14 3.25
C TYR A 65 7.05 -6.75 3.48
N GLU A 66 7.75 -5.72 3.01
CA GLU A 66 7.29 -4.33 3.12
C GLU A 66 6.01 -4.08 2.33
N PHE A 67 5.92 -4.61 1.09
CA PHE A 67 4.72 -4.47 0.26
C PHE A 67 3.50 -5.16 0.91
N HIS A 68 3.66 -6.37 1.41
CA HIS A 68 2.57 -7.10 2.07
C HIS A 68 2.14 -6.41 3.37
N ALA A 69 3.09 -5.91 4.17
CA ALA A 69 2.79 -5.18 5.40
C ALA A 69 2.03 -3.87 5.12
N ARG A 70 2.48 -3.08 4.14
CA ARG A 70 1.81 -1.82 3.75
C ARG A 70 0.47 -2.03 3.05
N SER A 71 0.28 -3.17 2.38
CA SER A 71 -0.98 -3.49 1.69
C SER A 71 -2.03 -4.14 2.58
N ALA A 72 -1.70 -4.46 3.84
CA ALA A 72 -2.64 -5.12 4.75
C ALA A 72 -3.78 -4.20 5.21
N ASP A 73 -3.50 -2.92 5.46
CA ASP A 73 -4.48 -1.95 5.97
C ASP A 73 -4.08 -0.51 5.61
N GLY A 74 -5.06 0.34 5.25
CA GLY A 74 -4.81 1.71 4.82
C GLY A 74 -4.27 2.64 5.92
N ARG A 75 -4.27 2.20 7.18
CA ARG A 75 -3.69 2.94 8.32
C ARG A 75 -2.18 2.73 8.47
N VAL A 76 -1.58 1.80 7.73
CA VAL A 76 -0.15 1.53 7.80
C VAL A 76 0.60 2.67 7.09
N ALA A 77 1.29 3.51 7.89
CA ALA A 77 2.07 4.63 7.37
C ALA A 77 3.39 4.19 6.73
N ASP A 78 4.08 3.24 7.35
CA ASP A 78 5.36 2.71 6.87
C ASP A 78 5.60 1.29 7.39
N ALA A 79 6.41 0.52 6.67
CA ALA A 79 6.91 -0.78 7.10
C ALA A 79 8.32 -0.96 6.52
N SER A 80 9.24 -1.44 7.35
CA SER A 80 10.60 -1.81 6.94
C SER A 80 10.89 -3.24 7.37
N ALA A 81 11.56 -3.99 6.50
CA ALA A 81 12.08 -5.30 6.84
C ALA A 81 13.62 -5.24 6.87
N THR A 82 14.25 -5.98 7.78
CA THR A 82 15.72 -6.05 7.84
C THR A 82 16.12 -7.51 7.94
N SER A 83 16.92 -7.97 6.98
CA SER A 83 17.52 -9.29 7.05
C SER A 83 18.78 -9.23 7.90
N PRO A 84 19.01 -10.17 8.83
CA PRO A 84 20.25 -10.24 9.57
C PRO A 84 21.41 -10.43 8.59
N HIS A 85 22.41 -9.57 8.68
CA HIS A 85 23.69 -9.77 8.00
C HIS A 85 24.67 -10.41 8.99
N LEU A 86 25.61 -11.21 8.47
CA LEU A 86 26.71 -11.74 9.26
C LEU A 86 27.53 -10.58 9.82
N GLN A 87 27.31 -10.25 11.08
CA GLN A 87 28.30 -9.52 11.87
C GLN A 87 29.46 -10.48 12.04
N ARG A 88 30.49 -10.31 11.20
CA ARG A 88 31.78 -10.98 11.39
C ARG A 88 32.30 -10.50 12.73
N TRP A 89 32.15 -11.33 13.75
CA TRP A 89 32.88 -11.17 14.99
C TRP A 89 34.36 -11.31 14.65
N CYS A 90 35.13 -10.32 15.10
CA CYS A 90 36.58 -10.23 14.92
C CYS A 90 37.29 -11.49 15.41
#